data_AF-A0A2V1AN88-F1
#
_entry.id   AF-A0A2V1AN88-F1
#
_cell.length_a   1.000
_cell.length_b   1.000
_cell.length_c   1.000
_cell.angle_alpha   90.00
_cell.angle_beta   90.00
_cell.angle_gamma   90.00
#
_symmetry.space_group_name_H-M   'P 1'
#
loop_
_entity.id
_entity.type
_entity.pdbx_description
1 polymer ?
#
loop_
_entity_poly.entity_id
_entity_poly.type
_entity_poly.pdbx_seq_one_letter_code
_entity_poly.pdbx_strand_id
1 'polypeptide(L)'
;MSWNGIARIPRAVLQIKGIDASKFLNGLITTRLLPNVVKKKQHTISDNENRHLELQEVIDPQKNWGLMHEDIYDPEFNIFVRRDGVSSMFLNSKGRVVNDCFVYANPYHTLTEAFRETIKEPNFLVEVDPKYASALQSLLRIHKLSARVKIEPVKSVFSYYYYNETPEFEEWLEEFQMNYLTTGDPEGALENANKVVEEELIFNKKFAPNVAGFAIDNRIPNFGLKILTTEEATDPAEIFSESFKALFDVKEVSPHSITDRRYVNGLFETSDAPAGMSLLPFECNLDYINGLSLEKGCYVGQELTIRTYNGGVIRKRVVPLSFTGDEGDLAKLGDADVTEVSLEPAVEEEAPKKAASPFGDSKKAASPFGDSKKAASPFGDSGKSASPFGSSGRAPRKSKIGKLLSVRGKMGFALVNLDKLKKDNRLKVSVPGVSKELDATAHVPEWWPEDI
;
A
#
# COMPACT_ATOMS: atom_id res chain seq x y z
N MET A 1 -17.65 21.24 -6.51
CA MET A 1 -18.06 20.85 -5.15
C MET A 1 -16.76 20.55 -4.44
N SER A 2 -16.31 21.39 -3.50
CA SER A 2 -15.07 21.13 -2.77
C SER A 2 -15.33 20.01 -1.77
N TRP A 3 -14.49 18.98 -1.81
CA TRP A 3 -14.52 17.87 -0.87
C TRP A 3 -13.66 18.28 0.32
N ASN A 4 -14.28 18.46 1.48
CA ASN A 4 -13.57 18.72 2.73
C ASN A 4 -14.36 18.18 3.92
N GLY A 5 -13.66 17.84 5.00
CA GLY A 5 -14.27 17.41 6.26
C GLY A 5 -13.42 16.42 7.04
N ILE A 6 -13.90 16.06 8.22
CA ILE A 6 -13.32 15.08 9.12
C ILE A 6 -14.28 13.93 9.37
N ALA A 7 -13.77 12.70 9.47
CA ALA A 7 -14.54 11.61 10.03
C ALA A 7 -13.69 10.72 10.93
N ARG A 8 -14.35 10.08 11.90
CA ARG A 8 -13.79 8.95 12.64
C ARG A 8 -13.78 7.71 11.74
N ILE A 9 -12.62 7.10 11.52
CA ILE A 9 -12.46 5.89 10.71
C ILE A 9 -12.32 4.66 11.61
N PRO A 10 -13.05 3.55 11.34
CA PRO A 10 -12.91 2.33 12.12
C PRO A 10 -11.55 1.68 11.86
N ARG A 11 -10.66 1.74 12.86
CA ARG A 11 -9.29 1.20 12.79
C ARG A 11 -8.94 0.48 14.08
N ALA A 12 -8.05 -0.49 13.97
CA ALA A 12 -7.47 -1.17 15.11
C ALA A 12 -6.03 -0.69 15.31
N VAL A 13 -5.62 -0.55 16.57
CA VAL A 13 -4.29 -0.07 16.91
C VAL A 13 -3.59 -1.08 17.82
N LEU A 14 -2.35 -1.43 17.47
CA LEU A 14 -1.44 -2.21 18.31
C LEU A 14 -0.34 -1.30 18.83
N GLN A 15 -0.10 -1.31 20.14
CA GLN A 15 1.06 -0.69 20.75
C GLN A 15 2.22 -1.68 20.80
N ILE A 16 3.37 -1.24 20.31
CA ILE A 16 4.63 -1.98 20.32
C ILE A 16 5.65 -1.12 21.08
N LYS A 17 5.98 -1.53 22.31
CA LYS A 17 6.86 -0.75 23.19
C LYS A 17 7.93 -1.60 23.88
N GLY A 18 9.00 -0.94 24.29
CA GLY A 18 10.14 -1.52 24.99
C GLY A 18 11.45 -1.24 24.28
N ILE A 19 12.55 -1.44 24.98
CA ILE A 19 13.91 -1.11 24.52
C ILE A 19 14.35 -1.75 23.20
N ASP A 20 13.74 -2.87 22.79
CA ASP A 20 14.05 -3.49 21.50
C ASP A 20 13.00 -3.16 20.41
N ALA A 21 11.99 -2.32 20.69
CA ALA A 21 10.83 -2.12 19.82
C ALA A 21 11.17 -1.50 18.46
N SER A 22 12.05 -0.49 18.41
CA SER A 22 12.47 0.11 17.14
C SER A 22 13.16 -0.91 16.23
N LYS A 23 14.13 -1.67 16.77
CA LYS A 23 14.84 -2.72 16.02
C LYS A 23 13.90 -3.84 15.59
N PHE A 24 13.03 -4.27 16.49
CA PHE A 24 12.04 -5.30 16.24
C PHE A 24 11.10 -4.91 15.10
N LEU A 25 10.51 -3.71 15.16
CA LEU A 25 9.59 -3.23 14.15
C LEU A 25 10.29 -2.96 12.82
N ASN A 26 11.50 -2.37 12.84
CA ASN A 26 12.29 -2.11 11.64
C ASN A 26 12.61 -3.39 10.85
N GLY A 27 12.72 -4.55 11.52
CA GLY A 27 12.91 -5.84 10.87
C GLY A 27 11.64 -6.44 10.23
N LEU A 28 10.47 -5.86 10.45
CA LEU A 28 9.18 -6.41 10.03
C LEU A 28 8.41 -5.51 9.06
N ILE A 29 8.74 -4.21 9.01
CA ILE A 29 8.06 -3.24 8.15
C ILE A 29 8.92 -2.83 6.94
N THR A 30 8.28 -2.31 5.89
CA THR A 30 8.92 -1.89 4.63
C THR A 30 9.54 -0.49 4.66
N THR A 31 9.15 0.39 5.58
CA THR A 31 9.78 1.71 5.79
C THR A 31 10.89 1.68 6.83
N ARG A 32 11.74 2.71 6.85
CA ARG A 32 12.92 2.79 7.71
C ARG A 32 12.57 3.40 9.08
N LEU A 33 13.14 2.84 10.16
CA LEU A 33 13.06 3.42 11.51
C LEU A 33 14.45 3.68 12.09
N LEU A 34 14.57 4.75 12.88
CA LEU A 34 15.75 5.00 13.71
C LEU A 34 15.93 3.92 14.81
N PRO A 35 17.16 3.68 15.30
CA PRO A 35 18.45 4.24 14.84
C PRO A 35 19.11 3.40 13.74
N ASN A 36 18.43 2.44 13.11
CA ASN A 36 19.09 1.44 12.26
C ASN A 36 19.24 1.90 10.80
N VAL A 37 20.26 2.73 10.53
CA VAL A 37 20.76 3.07 9.19
C VAL A 37 21.90 2.12 8.82
N VAL A 38 21.61 1.03 8.12
CA VAL A 38 22.66 0.11 7.64
C VAL A 38 22.98 0.46 6.19
N LYS A 39 24.18 1.01 5.93
CA LYS A 39 24.65 1.31 4.57
C LYS A 39 24.82 0.02 3.76
N LYS A 40 24.01 -0.18 2.72
CA LYS A 40 24.09 -1.39 1.87
C LYS A 40 25.12 -1.30 0.74
N LYS A 41 25.54 -0.10 0.33
CA LYS A 41 26.52 0.10 -0.75
C LYS A 41 27.68 0.95 -0.26
N GLN A 42 28.86 0.35 -0.16
CA GLN A 42 30.10 1.06 0.23
C GLN A 42 30.60 2.06 -0.83
N HIS A 43 30.02 2.07 -2.04
CA HIS A 43 30.54 2.80 -3.21
C HIS A 43 29.59 3.84 -3.82
N THR A 44 28.37 3.98 -3.31
CA THR A 44 27.45 5.05 -3.73
C THR A 44 27.41 6.07 -2.61
N ILE A 45 27.94 7.26 -2.88
CA ILE A 45 27.99 8.37 -1.94
C ILE A 45 26.89 9.32 -2.40
N SER A 46 25.70 9.25 -1.80
CA SER A 46 24.86 10.45 -1.75
C SER A 46 25.21 11.17 -0.45
N ASP A 47 25.48 12.46 -0.53
CA ASP A 47 25.84 13.27 0.64
C ASP A 47 24.71 13.29 1.69
N ASN A 48 23.46 13.08 1.25
CA ASN A 48 22.27 13.02 2.09
C ASN A 48 22.19 11.76 2.98
N GLU A 49 22.68 10.61 2.52
CA GLU A 49 22.78 9.42 3.38
C GLU A 49 23.84 9.60 4.46
N ASN A 50 24.95 10.28 4.16
CA ASN A 50 26.05 10.47 5.10
C ASN A 50 25.63 11.29 6.33
N ARG A 51 24.71 12.26 6.17
CA ARG A 51 24.15 13.07 7.28
C ARG A 51 23.53 12.23 8.40
N HIS A 52 23.02 11.04 8.06
CA HIS A 52 22.33 10.15 9.00
C HIS A 52 23.20 9.00 9.52
N LEU A 53 24.41 8.83 8.98
CA LEU A 53 25.35 7.82 9.48
C LEU A 53 25.87 8.20 10.87
N GLU A 54 26.16 9.48 11.09
CA GLU A 54 26.61 10.00 12.39
C GLU A 54 25.52 9.93 13.46
N LEU A 55 24.24 9.96 13.07
CA LEU A 55 23.13 9.82 14.01
C LEU A 55 23.18 8.48 14.77
N GLN A 56 23.68 7.40 14.16
CA GLN A 56 23.80 6.12 14.87
C GLN A 56 24.78 6.18 16.05
N GLU A 57 25.76 7.08 15.99
CA GLU A 57 26.81 7.23 17.00
C GLU A 57 26.38 8.18 18.14
N VAL A 58 25.36 9.03 17.89
CA VAL A 58 24.90 10.07 18.81
C VAL A 58 23.55 9.74 19.46
N ILE A 59 22.72 8.91 18.82
CA ILE A 59 21.36 8.58 19.28
C ILE A 59 21.37 7.43 20.29
N ASP A 60 20.86 7.68 21.50
CA ASP A 60 20.62 6.64 22.52
C ASP A 60 19.50 5.67 22.07
N PRO A 61 19.78 4.42 21.71
CA PRO A 61 18.78 3.48 21.16
C PRO A 61 17.61 3.18 22.12
N GLN A 62 17.70 3.59 23.38
CA GLN A 62 16.68 3.39 24.40
C GLN A 62 15.62 4.50 24.47
N LYS A 63 15.70 5.55 23.64
CA LYS A 63 14.65 6.58 23.56
C LYS A 63 13.82 6.46 22.28
N ASN A 64 12.61 7.04 22.31
CA ASN A 64 11.77 7.13 21.11
C ASN A 64 12.12 8.36 20.27
N TRP A 65 12.81 8.15 19.16
CA TRP A 65 13.37 9.21 18.32
C TRP A 65 12.53 9.60 17.11
N GLY A 66 11.30 9.10 17.00
CA GLY A 66 10.45 9.39 15.86
C GLY A 66 10.63 8.36 14.75
N LEU A 67 10.34 8.80 13.53
CA LEU A 67 10.25 7.99 12.32
C LEU A 67 11.10 8.63 11.22
N MET A 68 11.65 7.81 10.32
CA MET A 68 12.36 8.30 9.15
C MET A 68 11.39 8.39 7.99
N HIS A 69 11.36 9.56 7.35
CA HIS A 69 10.54 9.82 6.17
C HIS A 69 11.47 9.98 4.97
N GLU A 70 11.24 9.13 3.97
CA GLU A 70 11.83 9.20 2.63
C GLU A 70 10.70 9.65 1.70
N ASP A 71 10.95 10.65 0.86
CA ASP A 71 9.98 11.13 -0.12
C ASP A 71 10.48 10.82 -1.53
N ILE A 72 9.72 10.02 -2.27
CA ILE A 72 10.05 9.65 -3.65
C ILE A 72 9.91 10.82 -4.63
N TYR A 73 9.19 11.87 -4.24
CA TYR A 73 8.98 13.07 -5.04
C TYR A 73 10.02 14.16 -4.75
N ASP A 74 10.84 14.00 -3.70
CA ASP A 74 11.93 14.92 -3.41
C ASP A 74 13.11 14.70 -4.38
N PRO A 75 13.44 15.66 -5.26
CA PRO A 75 14.54 15.53 -6.22
C PRO A 75 15.91 15.40 -5.54
N GLU A 76 16.04 15.84 -4.30
CA GLU A 76 17.27 15.72 -3.52
C GLU A 76 17.35 14.39 -2.75
N PHE A 77 16.27 13.62 -2.70
CA PHE A 77 16.16 12.39 -1.92
C PHE A 77 16.58 12.60 -0.46
N ASN A 78 16.13 13.69 0.15
CA ASN A 78 16.38 13.93 1.56
C ASN A 78 15.67 12.87 2.39
N ILE A 79 16.31 12.53 3.50
CA ILE A 79 15.69 11.73 4.55
C ILE A 79 15.51 12.66 5.73
N PHE A 80 14.31 12.70 6.29
CA PHE A 80 14.00 13.51 7.44
C PHE A 80 13.64 12.65 8.64
N VAL A 81 13.97 13.14 9.83
CA VAL A 81 13.48 12.59 11.09
C VAL A 81 12.26 13.39 11.49
N ARG A 82 11.14 12.70 11.72
CA ARG A 82 9.85 13.34 12.06
C ARG A 82 9.14 12.61 13.20
N ARG A 83 8.16 13.28 13.82
CA ARG A 83 7.27 12.66 14.82
C ARG A 83 5.94 12.20 14.23
N ASP A 84 5.59 12.69 13.05
CA ASP A 84 4.37 12.33 12.36
C ASP A 84 4.50 10.92 11.75
N GLY A 85 3.37 10.23 11.63
CA GLY A 85 3.29 8.83 11.25
C GLY A 85 3.64 8.57 9.79
N VAL A 86 4.03 7.33 9.49
CA VAL A 86 4.43 6.91 8.15
C VAL A 86 3.63 5.68 7.71
N SER A 87 3.23 5.67 6.43
CA SER A 87 2.60 4.50 5.79
C SER A 87 3.63 3.39 5.57
N SER A 88 3.28 2.14 5.81
CA SER A 88 4.17 1.00 5.59
C SER A 88 3.38 -0.29 5.39
N MET A 89 4.06 -1.38 5.01
CA MET A 89 3.48 -2.72 4.96
C MET A 89 4.23 -3.72 5.83
N PHE A 90 3.51 -4.75 6.28
CA PHE A 90 4.08 -6.01 6.77
C PHE A 90 4.05 -7.05 5.65
N LEU A 91 5.17 -7.75 5.44
CA LEU A 91 5.25 -8.84 4.47
C LEU A 91 5.44 -10.18 5.17
N ASN A 92 5.10 -11.25 4.47
CA ASN A 92 5.48 -12.60 4.88
C ASN A 92 6.87 -12.97 4.36
N SER A 93 7.40 -14.11 4.79
CA SER A 93 8.73 -14.61 4.38
C SER A 93 8.87 -14.87 2.88
N LYS A 94 7.76 -14.94 2.13
CA LYS A 94 7.74 -15.09 0.66
C LYS A 94 7.64 -13.73 -0.06
N GLY A 95 7.72 -12.61 0.66
CA GLY A 95 7.63 -11.26 0.09
C GLY A 95 6.23 -10.87 -0.39
N ARG A 96 5.17 -11.49 0.16
CA ARG A 96 3.78 -11.11 -0.13
C ARG A 96 3.23 -10.23 0.99
N VAL A 97 2.34 -9.32 0.61
CA VAL A 97 1.70 -8.38 1.54
C VAL A 97 0.81 -9.13 2.52
N VAL A 98 0.99 -8.85 3.81
CA VAL A 98 0.10 -9.29 4.90
C VAL A 98 -0.97 -8.23 5.12
N ASN A 99 -0.55 -6.99 5.35
CA ASN A 99 -1.39 -5.81 5.46
C ASN A 99 -0.57 -4.54 5.29
N ASP A 100 -1.24 -3.46 4.90
CA ASP A 100 -0.80 -2.08 5.05
C ASP A 100 -1.07 -1.57 6.47
N CYS A 101 -0.33 -0.55 6.88
CA CYS A 101 -0.43 0.07 8.20
C CYS A 101 0.08 1.52 8.17
N PHE A 102 -0.34 2.29 9.16
CA PHE A 102 0.38 3.49 9.58
C PHE A 102 1.11 3.22 10.89
N VAL A 103 2.37 3.64 10.97
CA VAL A 103 3.18 3.57 12.19
C VAL A 103 3.36 4.98 12.73
N TYR A 104 3.09 5.18 14.01
CA TYR A 104 3.23 6.46 14.71
C TYR A 104 4.25 6.34 15.83
N ALA A 105 5.10 7.35 15.99
CA ALA A 105 5.89 7.50 17.20
C ALA A 105 4.97 8.01 18.32
N ASN A 106 4.89 7.24 19.42
CA ASN A 106 4.03 7.57 20.54
C ASN A 106 4.87 7.96 21.77
N PRO A 107 4.59 9.12 22.39
CA PRO A 107 3.56 10.10 22.04
C PRO A 107 3.97 11.01 20.87
N TYR A 108 3.04 11.68 20.20
CA TYR A 108 3.39 12.66 19.15
C TYR A 108 4.25 13.83 19.70
N HIS A 109 3.85 14.40 20.85
CA HIS A 109 4.47 15.53 21.53
C HIS A 109 4.69 15.25 23.03
N THR A 110 5.38 16.12 23.77
CA THR A 110 5.78 15.90 25.19
C THR A 110 5.37 17.01 26.15
N LEU A 111 4.33 17.77 25.81
CA LEU A 111 3.86 18.89 26.64
C LEU A 111 3.14 18.44 27.92
N THR A 112 2.67 17.19 27.98
CA THR A 112 2.04 16.61 29.18
C THR A 112 3.02 15.75 29.97
N GLU A 113 2.79 15.62 31.28
CA GLU A 113 3.61 14.75 32.12
C GLU A 113 3.50 13.27 31.71
N ALA A 114 2.30 12.81 31.38
CA ALA A 114 2.07 11.45 30.90
C ALA A 114 2.88 11.15 29.62
N PHE A 115 2.97 12.11 28.70
CA PHE A 115 3.75 11.96 27.48
C PHE A 115 5.27 12.04 27.71
N ARG A 116 5.74 12.88 28.65
CA ARG A 116 7.15 12.88 29.08
C ARG A 116 7.58 11.55 29.68
N GLU A 117 6.71 10.84 30.38
CA GLU A 117 7.00 9.48 30.85
C GLU A 117 6.97 8.47 29.70
N THR A 118 5.99 8.59 28.80
CA THR A 118 5.78 7.64 27.69
C THR A 118 6.95 7.64 26.69
N ILE A 119 7.60 8.78 26.45
CA ILE A 119 8.69 8.90 25.46
C ILE A 119 10.03 8.30 25.92
N LYS A 120 10.17 7.96 27.21
CA LYS A 120 11.44 7.47 27.80
C LYS A 120 11.88 6.10 27.30
N GLU A 121 11.01 5.36 26.61
CA GLU A 121 11.35 4.12 25.92
C GLU A 121 10.77 4.13 24.49
N PRO A 122 11.31 3.33 23.55
CA PRO A 122 10.74 3.22 22.22
C PRO A 122 9.30 2.70 22.29
N ASN A 123 8.38 3.41 21.66
CA ASN A 123 6.95 3.16 21.77
C ASN A 123 6.25 3.60 20.48
N PHE A 124 5.64 2.63 19.79
CA PHE A 124 4.99 2.84 18.51
C PHE A 124 3.54 2.40 18.55
N LEU A 125 2.68 3.15 17.88
CA LEU A 125 1.32 2.73 17.57
C LEU A 125 1.27 2.29 16.12
N VAL A 126 0.73 1.10 15.87
CA VAL A 126 0.55 0.55 14.53
C VAL A 126 -0.95 0.46 14.25
N GLU A 127 -1.43 1.35 13.40
CA GLU A 127 -2.81 1.44 12.94
C GLU A 127 -3.01 0.55 11.70
N VAL A 128 -4.03 -0.31 11.75
CA VAL A 128 -4.40 -1.23 10.67
C VAL A 128 -5.92 -1.30 10.49
N ASP A 129 -6.35 -1.83 9.34
CA ASP A 129 -7.73 -2.28 9.21
C ASP A 129 -8.06 -3.35 10.29
N PRO A 130 -9.22 -3.24 10.98
CA PRO A 130 -9.60 -4.18 12.02
C PRO A 130 -9.54 -5.65 11.60
N LYS A 131 -9.76 -5.97 10.32
CA LYS A 131 -9.74 -7.34 9.81
C LYS A 131 -8.35 -7.98 9.88
N TYR A 132 -7.28 -7.19 9.93
CA TYR A 132 -5.90 -7.67 10.02
C TYR A 132 -5.33 -7.69 11.44
N ALA A 133 -5.98 -7.05 12.40
CA ALA A 133 -5.44 -6.83 13.74
C ALA A 133 -5.00 -8.13 14.45
N SER A 134 -5.85 -9.16 14.44
CA SER A 134 -5.55 -10.44 15.10
C SER A 134 -4.45 -11.23 14.38
N ALA A 135 -4.42 -11.18 13.04
CA ALA A 135 -3.42 -11.85 12.23
C ALA A 135 -2.05 -11.19 12.42
N LEU A 136 -2.01 -9.86 12.40
CA LEU A 136 -0.80 -9.08 12.67
C LEU A 136 -0.28 -9.33 14.08
N GLN A 137 -1.14 -9.32 15.09
CA GLN A 137 -0.71 -9.60 16.47
C GLN A 137 -0.05 -10.98 16.60
N SER A 138 -0.60 -11.99 15.90
CA SER A 138 -0.01 -13.33 15.85
C SER A 138 1.35 -13.34 15.15
N LEU A 139 1.45 -12.65 14.01
CA LEU A 139 2.70 -12.50 13.27
C LEU A 139 3.78 -11.84 14.14
N LEU A 140 3.46 -10.75 14.83
CA LEU A 140 4.41 -10.05 15.71
C LEU A 140 4.86 -10.96 16.87
N ARG A 141 3.94 -11.73 17.47
CA ARG A 141 4.28 -12.65 18.57
C ARG A 141 5.22 -13.77 18.12
N ILE A 142 5.05 -14.29 16.90
CA ILE A 142 5.96 -15.32 16.34
C ILE A 142 7.39 -14.76 16.19
N HIS A 143 7.52 -13.51 15.74
CA HIS A 143 8.82 -12.88 15.53
C HIS A 143 9.45 -12.32 16.81
N LYS A 144 8.68 -12.15 17.89
CA LYS A 144 9.15 -11.54 19.14
C LYS A 144 10.36 -12.29 19.72
N LEU A 145 10.35 -13.62 19.74
CA LEU A 145 11.43 -14.44 20.31
C LEU A 145 11.95 -13.89 21.65
N SER A 146 13.25 -13.59 21.76
CA SER A 146 13.91 -13.00 22.93
C SER A 146 13.86 -11.47 22.98
N ALA A 147 13.26 -10.80 21.99
CA ALA A 147 13.18 -9.34 21.96
C ALA A 147 12.34 -8.82 23.14
N ARG A 148 12.88 -7.81 23.83
CA ARG A 148 12.28 -7.15 25.00
C ARG A 148 11.25 -6.13 24.53
N VAL A 149 10.16 -6.64 23.98
CA VAL A 149 9.02 -5.87 23.45
C VAL A 149 7.71 -6.36 24.04
N LYS A 150 6.80 -5.42 24.31
CA LYS A 150 5.39 -5.66 24.63
C LYS A 150 4.56 -5.33 23.40
N ILE A 151 3.59 -6.20 23.08
CA ILE A 151 2.71 -6.09 21.91
C ILE A 151 1.27 -6.17 22.44
N GLU A 152 0.58 -5.05 22.49
CA GLU A 152 -0.70 -4.89 23.19
C GLU A 152 -1.74 -4.23 22.27
N PRO A 153 -2.96 -4.77 22.14
CA PRO A 153 -4.03 -4.06 21.45
C PRO A 153 -4.49 -2.88 22.29
N VAL A 154 -4.70 -1.72 21.67
CA VAL A 154 -5.14 -0.51 22.36
C VAL A 154 -6.61 -0.26 22.03
N LYS A 155 -7.47 -0.37 23.04
CA LYS A 155 -8.94 -0.21 22.87
C LYS A 155 -9.40 1.24 22.97
N SER A 156 -8.63 2.08 23.65
CA SER A 156 -8.93 3.49 23.90
C SER A 156 -8.16 4.40 22.94
N VAL A 157 -8.07 4.02 21.66
CA VAL A 157 -7.50 4.89 20.63
C VAL A 157 -8.50 5.02 19.49
N PHE A 158 -8.74 6.27 19.09
CA PHE A 158 -9.72 6.64 18.07
C PHE A 158 -8.98 7.26 16.90
N SER A 159 -9.26 6.78 15.68
CA SER A 159 -8.63 7.27 14.45
C SER A 159 -9.57 8.24 13.73
N TYR A 160 -9.06 9.43 13.46
CA TYR A 160 -9.74 10.45 12.66
C TYR A 160 -8.94 10.72 11.41
N TYR A 161 -9.66 11.06 10.35
CA TYR A 161 -9.09 11.45 9.07
C TYR A 161 -9.74 12.75 8.62
N TYR A 162 -8.93 13.76 8.35
CA TYR A 162 -9.35 15.05 7.83
C TYR A 162 -8.76 15.26 6.44
N TYR A 163 -9.55 15.84 5.54
CA TYR A 163 -9.10 16.25 4.21
C TYR A 163 -9.74 17.58 3.82
N ASN A 164 -9.06 18.31 2.96
CA ASN A 164 -9.58 19.51 2.33
C ASN A 164 -8.91 19.65 0.94
N GLU A 165 -9.71 19.75 -0.12
CA GLU A 165 -9.25 19.86 -1.51
C GLU A 165 -9.20 21.32 -2.02
N THR A 166 -9.25 22.30 -1.11
CA THR A 166 -9.06 23.71 -1.49
C THR A 166 -7.57 23.99 -1.76
N PRO A 167 -7.22 24.74 -2.82
CA PRO A 167 -5.83 25.15 -3.08
C PRO A 167 -5.15 25.80 -1.87
N GLU A 168 -5.89 26.57 -1.08
CA GLU A 168 -5.38 27.23 0.13
C GLU A 168 -4.93 26.22 1.20
N PHE A 169 -5.56 25.04 1.27
CA PHE A 169 -5.13 23.98 2.19
C PHE A 169 -3.89 23.26 1.68
N GLU A 170 -3.81 23.07 0.36
CA GLU A 170 -2.64 22.47 -0.29
C GLU A 170 -1.39 23.32 -0.05
N GLU A 171 -1.46 24.62 -0.36
CA GLU A 171 -0.38 25.58 -0.10
C GLU A 171 0.01 25.61 1.38
N TRP A 172 -0.98 25.68 2.29
CA TRP A 172 -0.73 25.66 3.72
C TRP A 172 -0.05 24.36 4.18
N LEU A 173 -0.46 23.22 3.64
CA LEU A 173 0.09 21.91 4.01
C LEU A 173 1.54 21.77 3.53
N GLU A 174 1.86 22.28 2.35
CA GLU A 174 3.24 22.36 1.85
C GLU A 174 4.11 23.24 2.74
N GLU A 175 3.66 24.45 3.07
CA GLU A 175 4.36 25.36 3.99
C GLU A 175 4.55 24.73 5.38
N PHE A 176 3.52 24.07 5.91
CA PHE A 176 3.57 23.37 7.19
C PHE A 176 4.65 22.27 7.16
N GLN A 177 4.67 21.45 6.10
CA GLN A 177 5.66 20.40 5.94
C GLN A 177 7.08 20.97 5.86
N MET A 178 7.28 22.02 5.05
CA MET A 178 8.58 22.68 4.91
C MET A 178 9.10 23.25 6.24
N ASN A 179 8.22 23.87 7.03
CA ASN A 179 8.62 24.55 8.27
C ASN A 179 8.80 23.60 9.46
N TYR A 180 8.01 22.53 9.55
CA TYR A 180 7.95 21.70 10.77
C TYR A 180 8.42 20.26 10.57
N LEU A 181 8.52 19.77 9.33
CA LEU A 181 8.78 18.36 9.02
C LEU A 181 10.08 18.12 8.22
N THR A 182 10.96 19.11 8.12
CA THR A 182 12.25 19.00 7.38
C THR A 182 13.47 18.89 8.31
N THR A 183 13.30 18.31 9.50
CA THR A 183 14.38 18.14 10.49
C THR A 183 15.27 16.94 10.18
N GLY A 184 16.58 17.10 10.36
CA GLY A 184 17.56 16.01 10.18
C GLY A 184 17.82 15.21 11.45
N ASP A 185 17.38 15.68 12.62
CA ASP A 185 17.67 15.06 13.91
C ASP A 185 16.39 14.87 14.76
N PRO A 186 16.39 13.89 15.68
CA PRO A 186 15.23 13.60 16.52
C PRO A 186 14.84 14.68 17.54
N GLU A 187 15.79 15.47 18.03
CA GLU A 187 15.52 16.48 19.05
C GLU A 187 14.76 17.65 18.41
N GLY A 188 15.24 18.15 17.28
CA GLY A 188 14.54 19.14 16.46
C GLY A 188 13.16 18.65 16.00
N ALA A 189 13.03 17.37 15.63
CA ALA A 189 11.73 16.79 15.27
C ALA A 189 10.72 16.84 16.44
N LEU A 190 11.18 16.57 17.67
CA LEU A 190 10.34 16.63 18.86
C LEU A 190 10.03 18.08 19.25
N GLU A 191 11.00 18.98 19.15
CA GLU A 191 10.80 20.43 19.36
C GLU A 191 9.74 20.97 18.40
N ASN A 192 9.80 20.61 17.12
CA ASN A 192 8.79 21.02 16.15
C ASN A 192 7.42 20.43 16.46
N ALA A 193 7.31 19.16 16.85
CA ALA A 193 6.03 18.58 17.27
C ALA A 193 5.44 19.31 18.49
N ASN A 194 6.28 19.76 19.43
CA ASN A 194 5.85 20.60 20.55
C ASN A 194 5.39 21.98 20.07
N LYS A 195 6.13 22.65 19.18
CA LYS A 195 5.74 23.94 18.59
C LYS A 195 4.39 23.87 17.87
N VAL A 196 4.13 22.81 17.10
CA VAL A 196 2.84 22.59 16.42
C VAL A 196 1.65 22.67 17.39
N VAL A 197 1.82 22.15 18.61
CA VAL A 197 0.80 22.19 19.66
C VAL A 197 0.82 23.53 20.42
N GLU A 198 2.00 24.07 20.75
CA GLU A 198 2.14 25.34 21.49
C GLU A 198 1.68 26.55 20.69
N GLU A 199 1.86 26.54 19.37
CA GLU A 199 1.43 27.58 18.45
C GLU A 199 0.00 27.34 17.93
N GLU A 200 -0.65 26.23 18.34
CA GLU A 200 -2.00 25.85 17.94
C GLU A 200 -2.18 25.85 16.41
N LEU A 201 -1.18 25.34 15.68
CA LEU A 201 -1.20 25.32 14.22
C LEU A 201 -2.28 24.38 13.67
N ILE A 202 -2.50 23.28 14.37
CA ILE A 202 -3.52 22.27 14.05
C ILE A 202 -4.38 22.03 15.29
N PHE A 203 -3.75 21.68 16.40
CA PHE A 203 -4.44 21.14 17.57
C PHE A 203 -4.89 22.23 18.53
N ASN A 204 -6.11 22.09 19.05
CA ASN A 204 -6.56 22.84 20.21
C ASN A 204 -5.74 22.43 21.43
N LYS A 205 -5.12 23.39 22.14
CA LYS A 205 -4.30 23.09 23.33
C LYS A 205 -5.05 22.30 24.41
N LYS A 206 -6.36 22.52 24.56
CA LYS A 206 -7.18 21.80 25.54
C LYS A 206 -7.36 20.33 25.18
N PHE A 207 -7.39 20.03 23.88
CA PHE A 207 -7.56 18.67 23.38
C PHE A 207 -6.23 17.96 23.11
N ALA A 208 -5.15 18.70 22.85
CA ALA A 208 -3.83 18.17 22.55
C ALA A 208 -3.30 17.10 23.54
N PRO A 209 -3.56 17.15 24.86
CA PRO A 209 -3.23 16.06 25.79
C PRO A 209 -3.75 14.68 25.39
N ASN A 210 -4.78 14.62 24.55
CA ASN A 210 -5.37 13.39 24.03
C ASN A 210 -4.79 12.96 22.67
N VAL A 211 -3.92 13.74 22.02
CA VAL A 211 -3.37 13.42 20.69
C VAL A 211 -2.16 12.50 20.83
N ALA A 212 -2.39 11.19 20.71
CA ALA A 212 -1.33 10.18 20.80
C ALA A 212 -0.52 10.02 19.51
N GLY A 213 -1.13 10.31 18.35
CA GLY A 213 -0.48 10.19 17.06
C GLY A 213 -1.04 11.19 16.05
N PHE A 214 -0.18 11.61 15.13
CA PHE A 214 -0.51 12.50 14.02
C PHE A 214 0.27 12.04 12.80
N ALA A 215 -0.28 12.15 11.59
CA ALA A 215 0.43 11.93 10.34
C ALA A 215 -0.12 12.85 9.25
N ILE A 216 0.78 13.31 8.37
CA ILE A 216 0.36 13.74 7.04
C ILE A 216 0.23 12.49 6.17
N ASP A 217 -0.91 12.31 5.51
CA ASP A 217 -1.10 11.20 4.58
C ASP A 217 -0.44 11.48 3.23
N ASN A 218 0.88 11.36 3.19
CA ASN A 218 1.69 11.53 1.98
C ASN A 218 1.81 10.25 1.15
N ARG A 219 0.82 9.34 1.25
CA ARG A 219 0.71 8.22 0.29
C ARG A 219 0.44 8.74 -1.11
N ILE A 220 -0.31 9.84 -1.21
CA ILE A 220 -0.36 10.66 -2.41
C ILE A 220 -0.15 12.12 -1.97
N PRO A 221 0.38 13.01 -2.82
CA PRO A 221 0.68 14.38 -2.43
C PRO A 221 -0.52 15.08 -1.79
N ASN A 222 -0.30 15.73 -0.64
CA ASN A 222 -1.26 16.58 0.05
C ASN A 222 -2.64 15.92 0.31
N PHE A 223 -2.68 14.61 0.56
CA PHE A 223 -3.95 13.89 0.61
C PHE A 223 -4.79 14.23 1.85
N GLY A 224 -4.19 14.35 3.03
CA GLY A 224 -4.96 14.66 4.24
C GLY A 224 -4.17 14.46 5.53
N LEU A 225 -4.87 14.55 6.65
CA LEU A 225 -4.33 14.42 8.00
C LEU A 225 -4.93 13.19 8.68
N LYS A 226 -4.09 12.41 9.36
CA LYS A 226 -4.52 11.33 10.25
C LYS A 226 -4.20 11.69 11.69
N ILE A 227 -5.17 11.50 12.57
CA ILE A 227 -5.04 11.86 14.00
C ILE A 227 -5.51 10.69 14.85
N LEU A 228 -4.66 10.23 15.75
CA LEU A 228 -4.98 9.22 16.76
C LEU A 228 -5.17 9.90 18.12
N THR A 229 -6.33 9.70 18.74
CA THR A 229 -6.63 10.27 20.05
C THR A 229 -6.82 9.18 21.12
N THR A 230 -6.47 9.45 22.38
CA THR A 230 -6.68 8.54 23.51
C THR A 230 -8.09 8.61 24.09
N GLU A 231 -8.84 9.64 23.74
CA GLU A 231 -10.22 9.86 24.12
C GLU A 231 -11.05 10.18 22.87
N GLU A 232 -12.29 9.71 22.85
CA GLU A 232 -13.21 10.03 21.77
C GLU A 232 -13.60 11.51 21.86
N ALA A 233 -13.46 12.26 20.76
CA ALA A 233 -13.96 13.62 20.70
C ALA A 233 -15.48 13.57 20.60
N THR A 234 -16.18 14.44 21.35
CA THR A 234 -17.65 14.50 21.27
C THR A 234 -18.06 15.12 19.94
N ASP A 235 -17.32 16.14 19.51
CA ASP A 235 -17.35 16.70 18.16
C ASP A 235 -15.91 16.65 17.60
N PRO A 236 -15.67 16.00 16.44
CA PRO A 236 -14.34 15.95 15.82
C PRO A 236 -13.70 17.34 15.60
N ALA A 237 -14.47 18.41 15.49
CA ALA A 237 -13.97 19.77 15.36
C ALA A 237 -13.25 20.28 16.62
N GLU A 238 -13.49 19.68 17.80
CA GLU A 238 -12.81 20.02 19.06
C GLU A 238 -11.31 19.70 19.05
N ILE A 239 -10.90 18.77 18.17
CA ILE A 239 -9.50 18.41 17.98
C ILE A 239 -8.69 19.60 17.45
N PHE A 240 -9.32 20.46 16.64
CA PHE A 240 -8.65 21.55 15.93
C PHE A 240 -8.73 22.88 16.67
N SER A 241 -7.66 23.66 16.55
CA SER A 241 -7.58 25.01 17.11
C SER A 241 -8.54 25.98 16.40
N GLU A 242 -8.84 27.10 17.06
CA GLU A 242 -9.65 28.17 16.44
C GLU A 242 -8.95 28.80 15.22
N SER A 243 -7.62 28.92 15.25
CA SER A 243 -6.82 29.41 14.12
C SER A 243 -6.94 28.49 12.90
N PHE A 244 -6.86 27.17 13.10
CA PHE A 244 -7.04 26.21 12.01
C PHE A 244 -8.46 26.26 11.43
N LYS A 245 -9.49 26.29 12.31
CA LYS A 245 -10.90 26.39 11.90
C LYS A 245 -11.26 27.72 11.23
N ALA A 246 -10.52 28.79 11.50
CA ALA A 246 -10.70 30.07 10.82
C ALA A 246 -10.22 30.02 9.35
N LEU A 247 -9.27 29.13 9.03
CA LEU A 247 -8.74 28.94 7.68
C LEU A 247 -9.51 27.84 6.92
N PHE A 248 -9.92 26.78 7.61
CA PHE A 248 -10.46 25.59 6.96
C PHE A 248 -11.75 25.08 7.63
N ASP A 249 -12.71 24.65 6.80
CA ASP A 249 -13.98 24.06 7.27
C ASP A 249 -13.77 22.62 7.76
N VAL A 250 -14.05 22.40 9.05
CA VAL A 250 -13.89 21.14 9.77
C VAL A 250 -15.24 20.52 10.09
N LYS A 251 -16.08 20.34 9.06
CA LYS A 251 -17.36 19.64 9.21
C LYS A 251 -17.16 18.13 9.35
N GLU A 252 -17.95 17.50 10.22
CA GLU A 252 -18.02 16.05 10.28
C GLU A 252 -18.68 15.49 9.01
N VAL A 253 -18.08 14.45 8.44
CA VAL A 253 -18.59 13.75 7.25
C VAL A 253 -18.67 12.25 7.49
N SER A 254 -19.38 11.54 6.62
CA SER A 254 -19.42 10.08 6.68
C SER A 254 -18.02 9.48 6.41
N PRO A 255 -17.59 8.43 7.15
CA PRO A 255 -16.38 7.66 6.84
C PRO A 255 -16.34 7.12 5.40
N HIS A 256 -17.52 6.93 4.79
CA HIS A 256 -17.66 6.53 3.40
C HIS A 256 -17.05 7.56 2.45
N SER A 257 -17.12 8.87 2.78
CA SER A 257 -16.58 9.95 1.93
C SER A 257 -15.06 9.83 1.78
N ILE A 258 -14.35 9.46 2.85
CA ILE A 258 -12.90 9.22 2.81
C ILE A 258 -12.58 7.97 1.99
N THR A 259 -13.41 6.93 2.11
CA THR A 259 -13.26 5.72 1.29
C THR A 259 -13.51 6.04 -0.19
N ASP A 260 -14.57 6.78 -0.53
CA ASP A 260 -14.89 7.19 -1.90
C ASP A 260 -13.75 8.02 -2.49
N ARG A 261 -13.17 8.94 -1.71
CA ARG A 261 -12.04 9.75 -2.12
C ARG A 261 -10.81 8.90 -2.48
N ARG A 262 -10.52 7.84 -1.72
CA ARG A 262 -9.47 6.88 -2.07
C ARG A 262 -9.74 6.19 -3.40
N TYR A 263 -10.97 5.75 -3.65
CA TYR A 263 -11.34 5.08 -4.91
C TYR A 263 -11.24 6.03 -6.11
N VAL A 264 -11.68 7.29 -5.96
CA VAL A 264 -11.55 8.32 -7.00
C VAL A 264 -10.08 8.58 -7.33
N ASN A 265 -9.23 8.72 -6.31
CA ASN A 265 -7.81 9.00 -6.49
C ASN A 265 -6.95 7.76 -6.78
N GLY A 266 -7.53 6.56 -6.80
CA GLY A 266 -6.76 5.34 -7.04
C GLY A 266 -5.85 4.91 -5.89
N LEU A 267 -6.11 5.36 -4.66
CA LEU A 267 -5.34 4.99 -3.46
C LEU A 267 -5.88 3.69 -2.84
N PHE A 268 -5.32 2.57 -3.29
CA PHE A 268 -5.66 1.23 -2.83
C PHE A 268 -5.16 0.97 -1.40
N GLU A 269 -6.02 0.41 -0.55
CA GLU A 269 -5.63 -0.20 0.73
C GLU A 269 -5.75 -1.71 0.63
N THR A 270 -4.92 -2.47 1.34
CA THR A 270 -4.97 -3.94 1.22
C THR A 270 -6.31 -4.50 1.67
N SER A 271 -7.04 -3.74 2.50
CA SER A 271 -8.38 -4.12 2.93
C SER A 271 -9.45 -4.05 1.84
N ASP A 272 -9.17 -3.40 0.71
CA ASP A 272 -10.03 -3.43 -0.46
C ASP A 272 -9.92 -4.77 -1.23
N ALA A 273 -8.85 -5.55 -1.03
CA ALA A 273 -8.70 -6.85 -1.70
C ALA A 273 -9.70 -7.90 -1.17
N PRO A 274 -10.12 -8.85 -2.02
CA PRO A 274 -10.93 -9.96 -1.57
C PRO A 274 -10.11 -10.88 -0.67
N ALA A 275 -10.80 -11.58 0.24
CA ALA A 275 -10.13 -12.47 1.19
C ALA A 275 -9.28 -13.54 0.48
N GLY A 276 -8.09 -13.81 1.01
CA GLY A 276 -7.17 -14.80 0.45
C GLY A 276 -6.39 -14.33 -0.80
N MET A 277 -6.63 -13.12 -1.29
CA MET A 277 -5.81 -12.55 -2.37
C MET A 277 -4.36 -12.33 -1.88
N SER A 278 -3.40 -12.90 -2.60
CA SER A 278 -1.97 -12.69 -2.34
C SER A 278 -1.39 -11.70 -3.35
N LEU A 279 -0.97 -10.54 -2.85
CA LEU A 279 -0.41 -9.44 -3.64
C LEU A 279 1.07 -9.22 -3.33
N LEU A 280 1.81 -8.69 -4.30
CA LEU A 280 3.15 -8.14 -4.11
C LEU A 280 3.09 -6.66 -3.68
N PRO A 281 4.12 -6.16 -2.98
CA PRO A 281 4.24 -4.75 -2.66
C PRO A 281 4.11 -3.82 -3.88
N PHE A 282 4.85 -4.11 -4.95
CA PHE A 282 4.80 -3.34 -6.20
C PHE A 282 3.45 -3.46 -6.94
N GLU A 283 2.75 -4.59 -6.79
CA GLU A 283 1.40 -4.72 -7.33
C GLU A 283 0.44 -3.74 -6.63
N CYS A 284 0.69 -3.43 -5.34
CA CYS A 284 -0.08 -2.49 -4.54
C CYS A 284 0.44 -1.04 -4.65
N ASN A 285 1.35 -0.74 -5.58
CA ASN A 285 1.96 0.58 -5.76
C ASN A 285 2.75 1.07 -4.54
N LEU A 286 3.29 0.17 -3.70
CA LEU A 286 3.98 0.56 -2.47
C LEU A 286 5.16 1.53 -2.72
N ASP A 287 5.82 1.37 -3.86
CA ASP A 287 6.90 2.21 -4.35
C ASP A 287 6.46 3.61 -4.82
N TYR A 288 5.17 3.83 -5.08
CA TYR A 288 4.62 5.13 -5.47
C TYR A 288 3.92 5.86 -4.31
N ILE A 289 3.90 5.28 -3.11
CA ILE A 289 3.13 5.84 -1.97
C ILE A 289 3.99 6.06 -0.71
N ASN A 290 5.29 6.33 -0.88
CA ASN A 290 6.24 6.54 0.22
C ASN A 290 6.28 5.41 1.27
N GLY A 291 5.86 4.20 0.91
CA GLY A 291 5.71 3.08 1.83
C GLY A 291 6.84 2.04 1.79
N LEU A 292 7.88 2.28 0.98
CA LEU A 292 8.99 1.36 0.76
C LEU A 292 10.32 2.09 0.80
N SER A 293 11.20 1.70 1.72
CA SER A 293 12.61 2.05 1.64
C SER A 293 13.39 0.93 0.96
N LEU A 294 14.03 1.23 -0.16
CA LEU A 294 14.85 0.28 -0.91
C LEU A 294 16.26 0.12 -0.31
N GLU A 295 16.71 1.15 0.40
CA GLU A 295 18.09 1.25 0.91
C GLU A 295 18.22 0.88 2.39
N LYS A 296 17.11 0.60 3.08
CA LYS A 296 17.15 0.12 4.47
C LYS A 296 17.74 -1.29 4.62
N GLY A 297 18.07 -1.61 5.88
CA GLY A 297 18.52 -2.92 6.33
C GLY A 297 17.53 -4.06 6.08
N CYS A 298 17.89 -5.26 6.52
CA CYS A 298 17.09 -6.47 6.31
C CYS A 298 15.73 -6.39 7.00
N TYR A 299 14.67 -6.73 6.27
CA TYR A 299 13.33 -6.93 6.80
C TYR A 299 12.67 -8.18 6.18
N VAL A 300 11.65 -8.72 6.83
CA VAL A 300 10.95 -9.92 6.37
C VAL A 300 10.38 -9.73 4.96
N GLY A 301 10.68 -10.65 4.06
CA GLY A 301 10.17 -10.63 2.68
C GLY A 301 10.95 -9.74 1.70
N GLN A 302 12.02 -9.07 2.15
CA GLN A 302 12.81 -8.14 1.33
C GLN A 302 13.42 -8.76 0.06
N GLU A 303 13.85 -10.02 0.10
CA GLU A 303 14.53 -10.70 -1.02
C GLU A 303 13.72 -10.63 -2.32
N LEU A 304 12.42 -10.93 -2.27
CA LEU A 304 11.57 -10.86 -3.44
C LEU A 304 11.35 -9.41 -3.89
N THR A 305 11.14 -8.50 -2.94
CA THR A 305 10.98 -7.06 -3.22
C THR A 305 12.20 -6.51 -3.96
N ILE A 306 13.42 -6.73 -3.46
CA ILE A 306 14.66 -6.27 -4.11
C ILE A 306 14.85 -6.92 -5.48
N ARG A 307 14.58 -8.22 -5.61
CA ARG A 307 14.68 -8.92 -6.89
C ARG A 307 13.71 -8.36 -7.92
N THR A 308 12.49 -8.05 -7.51
CA THR A 308 11.47 -7.44 -8.37
C THR A 308 11.89 -6.03 -8.80
N TYR A 309 12.43 -5.23 -7.89
CA TYR A 309 12.98 -3.91 -8.19
C TYR A 309 14.14 -3.97 -9.20
N ASN A 310 15.17 -4.76 -8.91
CA ASN A 310 16.35 -4.91 -9.78
C ASN A 310 16.03 -5.61 -11.12
N GLY A 311 14.90 -6.32 -11.20
CA GLY A 311 14.39 -6.93 -12.43
C GLY A 311 13.84 -5.92 -13.43
N GLY A 312 13.70 -4.64 -13.04
CA GLY A 312 13.48 -3.50 -13.92
C GLY A 312 12.05 -3.29 -14.42
N VAL A 313 11.23 -4.34 -14.58
CA VAL A 313 9.88 -4.18 -15.16
C VAL A 313 8.79 -4.73 -14.24
N ILE A 314 8.02 -3.82 -13.64
CA ILE A 314 6.78 -4.14 -12.91
C ILE A 314 5.65 -4.28 -13.91
N ARG A 315 5.22 -5.52 -14.18
CA ARG A 315 4.23 -5.79 -15.23
C ARG A 315 2.78 -5.62 -14.81
N LYS A 316 2.50 -5.61 -13.51
CA LYS A 316 1.13 -5.54 -12.98
C LYS A 316 1.05 -4.59 -11.80
N ARG A 317 0.02 -3.78 -11.79
CA ARG A 317 -0.31 -2.83 -10.71
C ARG A 317 -1.81 -2.79 -10.49
N VAL A 318 -2.21 -2.45 -9.28
CA VAL A 318 -3.58 -2.10 -8.95
C VAL A 318 -3.87 -0.71 -9.51
N VAL A 319 -4.98 -0.61 -10.25
CA VAL A 319 -5.48 0.63 -10.82
C VAL A 319 -6.95 0.83 -10.48
N PRO A 320 -7.43 2.08 -10.34
CA PRO A 320 -8.85 2.37 -10.24
C PRO A 320 -9.59 2.06 -11.54
N LEU A 321 -10.83 1.59 -11.40
CA LEU A 321 -11.79 1.36 -12.46
C LEU A 321 -13.01 2.28 -12.30
N SER A 322 -13.55 2.74 -13.43
CA SER A 322 -14.89 3.35 -13.52
C SER A 322 -15.81 2.43 -14.31
N PHE A 323 -16.94 2.03 -13.73
CA PHE A 323 -17.94 1.17 -14.35
C PHE A 323 -19.06 2.00 -14.97
N THR A 324 -19.51 1.58 -16.16
CA THR A 324 -20.63 2.17 -16.89
C THR A 324 -21.65 1.09 -17.24
N GLY A 325 -22.90 1.34 -16.88
CA GLY A 325 -24.03 0.42 -17.04
C GLY A 325 -25.29 1.03 -16.43
N ASP A 326 -26.44 0.36 -16.62
CA ASP A 326 -27.66 0.69 -15.89
C ASP A 326 -27.52 0.36 -14.39
N GLU A 327 -28.33 1.02 -13.55
CA GLU A 327 -28.26 0.85 -12.10
C GLU A 327 -28.51 -0.58 -11.64
N GLY A 328 -29.36 -1.33 -12.35
CA GLY A 328 -29.68 -2.71 -12.02
C GLY A 328 -28.49 -3.65 -12.21
N ASP A 329 -27.77 -3.52 -13.33
CA ASP A 329 -26.58 -4.33 -13.58
C ASP A 329 -25.38 -3.90 -12.72
N LEU A 330 -25.23 -2.61 -12.40
CA LEU A 330 -24.21 -2.13 -11.46
C LEU A 330 -24.46 -2.62 -10.03
N ALA A 331 -25.72 -2.70 -9.60
CA ALA A 331 -26.07 -3.29 -8.31
C ALA A 331 -25.67 -4.77 -8.24
N LYS A 332 -25.97 -5.55 -9.29
CA LYS A 332 -25.55 -6.96 -9.37
C LYS A 332 -24.03 -7.13 -9.37
N LEU A 333 -23.28 -6.23 -10.01
CA LEU A 333 -21.82 -6.22 -9.95
C LEU A 333 -21.32 -5.95 -8.51
N GLY A 334 -21.98 -5.04 -7.78
CA GLY A 334 -21.65 -4.74 -6.38
C GLY A 334 -21.91 -5.91 -5.42
N ASP A 335 -22.92 -6.74 -5.71
CA ASP A 335 -23.26 -7.93 -4.92
C ASP A 335 -22.49 -9.19 -5.33
N ALA A 336 -21.79 -9.17 -6.47
CA ALA A 336 -21.07 -10.31 -6.99
C ALA A 336 -19.79 -10.62 -6.21
N ASP A 337 -19.42 -11.91 -6.15
CA ASP A 337 -18.06 -12.29 -5.76
C ASP A 337 -17.09 -11.83 -6.84
N VAL A 338 -16.31 -10.79 -6.54
CA VAL A 338 -15.31 -10.21 -7.45
C VAL A 338 -14.30 -11.22 -7.99
N THR A 339 -14.09 -12.35 -7.31
CA THR A 339 -13.20 -13.42 -7.77
C THR A 339 -13.77 -14.23 -8.94
N GLU A 340 -15.09 -14.19 -9.13
CA GLU A 340 -15.81 -14.83 -10.24
C GLU A 340 -16.02 -13.90 -11.43
N VAL A 341 -15.84 -12.59 -11.25
CA VAL A 341 -15.98 -11.58 -12.31
C VAL A 341 -14.77 -11.61 -13.25
N SER A 342 -15.02 -11.61 -14.56
CA SER A 342 -13.95 -11.55 -15.58
C SER A 342 -13.78 -10.18 -16.18
N LEU A 343 -12.51 -9.78 -16.32
CA LEU A 343 -12.09 -8.55 -17.02
C LEU A 343 -11.41 -8.92 -18.35
N GLU A 344 -11.97 -8.43 -19.44
CA GLU A 344 -11.52 -8.67 -20.81
C GLU A 344 -11.26 -7.34 -21.53
N PRO A 345 -10.32 -7.26 -22.49
CA PRO A 345 -10.14 -6.07 -23.31
C PRO A 345 -11.41 -5.74 -24.11
N ALA A 346 -11.73 -4.45 -24.29
CA ALA A 346 -12.86 -4.03 -25.11
C ALA A 346 -12.68 -4.30 -26.61
N VAL A 347 -11.43 -4.25 -27.08
CA VAL A 347 -11.05 -4.61 -28.46
C VAL A 347 -10.38 -5.98 -28.45
N GLU A 348 -10.94 -6.93 -29.20
CA GLU A 348 -10.32 -8.25 -29.38
C GLU A 348 -9.03 -8.08 -30.21
N GLU A 349 -7.87 -8.48 -29.66
CA GLU A 349 -6.66 -8.64 -30.47
C GLU A 349 -6.94 -9.74 -31.51
N GLU A 350 -6.84 -9.41 -32.80
CA GLU A 350 -6.83 -10.44 -33.86
C GLU A 350 -5.71 -11.43 -33.52
N ALA A 351 -6.07 -12.70 -33.28
CA ALA A 351 -5.08 -13.74 -33.02
C ALA A 351 -4.06 -13.73 -34.17
N PRO A 352 -2.74 -13.84 -33.88
CA PRO A 352 -1.75 -13.89 -34.95
C PRO A 352 -2.13 -15.03 -35.89
N LYS A 353 -2.44 -14.68 -37.15
CA LYS A 353 -2.69 -15.66 -38.21
C LYS A 353 -1.49 -16.60 -38.18
N LYS A 354 -1.72 -17.89 -37.90
CA LYS A 354 -0.67 -18.91 -37.96
C LYS A 354 0.08 -18.70 -39.27
N ALA A 355 1.34 -18.30 -39.20
CA ALA A 355 2.19 -18.26 -40.37
C ALA A 355 2.14 -19.66 -40.98
N ALA A 356 1.77 -19.76 -42.25
CA ALA A 356 1.88 -21.02 -42.98
C ALA A 356 3.34 -21.48 -42.83
N SER A 357 3.53 -22.71 -42.34
CA SER A 357 4.84 -23.32 -42.26
C SER A 357 5.52 -23.21 -43.64
N PRO A 358 6.76 -22.69 -43.74
CA PRO A 358 7.49 -22.65 -45.02
C PRO A 358 7.83 -24.05 -45.53
N PHE A 359 7.63 -25.09 -44.70
CA PHE A 359 7.61 -26.47 -45.12
C PHE A 359 6.16 -26.87 -45.43
N GLY A 360 5.82 -26.87 -46.72
CA GLY A 360 4.55 -27.40 -47.21
C GLY A 360 4.37 -28.87 -46.84
N ASP A 361 3.12 -29.32 -46.79
CA ASP A 361 2.72 -30.69 -46.44
C ASP A 361 3.51 -31.72 -47.28
N SER A 362 4.55 -32.30 -46.68
CA SER A 362 5.33 -33.35 -47.31
C SER A 362 4.49 -34.62 -47.33
N LYS A 363 3.90 -34.90 -48.50
CA LYS A 363 3.43 -36.24 -48.85
C LYS A 363 4.54 -37.24 -48.53
N LYS A 364 4.18 -38.28 -47.77
CA LYS A 364 5.04 -39.42 -47.40
C LYS A 364 5.90 -39.88 -48.57
N ALA A 365 7.21 -39.71 -48.46
CA ALA A 365 8.17 -40.45 -49.27
C ALA A 365 8.34 -41.85 -48.66
N ALA A 366 8.24 -42.88 -49.49
CA ALA A 366 8.54 -44.26 -49.11
C ALA A 366 10.06 -44.41 -48.89
N SER A 367 10.45 -45.02 -47.77
CA SER A 367 11.84 -45.33 -47.45
C SER A 367 12.28 -46.62 -48.17
N PRO A 368 13.51 -46.70 -48.73
CA PRO A 368 13.94 -47.83 -49.57
C PRO A 368 14.67 -48.94 -48.80
N PHE A 369 14.48 -49.09 -47.49
CA PHE A 369 15.13 -50.14 -46.70
C PHE A 369 14.11 -51.12 -46.13
N GLY A 370 14.25 -52.38 -46.57
CA GLY A 370 13.31 -53.46 -46.39
C GLY A 370 13.19 -54.03 -44.98
N ASP A 371 12.15 -54.85 -44.86
CA ASP A 371 11.72 -55.58 -43.68
C ASP A 371 12.85 -56.40 -43.04
N SER A 372 13.12 -56.14 -41.76
CA SER A 372 13.73 -57.15 -40.90
C SER A 372 13.16 -57.08 -39.48
N LYS A 373 12.75 -58.26 -39.01
CA LYS A 373 12.10 -58.55 -37.73
C LYS A 373 13.04 -58.35 -36.53
N LYS A 374 12.43 -58.01 -35.38
CA LYS A 374 12.73 -58.34 -33.95
C LYS A 374 12.64 -57.05 -33.09
N ALA A 375 12.17 -57.03 -31.85
CA ALA A 375 11.76 -58.05 -30.88
C ALA A 375 10.67 -57.47 -29.96
N ALA A 376 9.95 -58.34 -29.26
CA ALA A 376 8.94 -57.97 -28.26
C ALA A 376 9.57 -57.34 -27.01
N SER A 377 8.93 -56.29 -26.48
CA SER A 377 9.24 -55.63 -25.20
C SER A 377 8.14 -55.93 -24.16
N PRO A 378 8.44 -56.06 -22.87
CA PRO A 378 7.72 -56.91 -21.92
C PRO A 378 6.62 -56.19 -21.11
N PHE A 379 5.97 -55.19 -21.67
CA PHE A 379 4.82 -54.55 -21.01
C PHE A 379 3.54 -54.88 -21.78
N GLY A 380 2.64 -55.57 -21.08
CA GLY A 380 1.42 -56.14 -21.64
C GLY A 380 0.48 -55.12 -22.26
N ASP A 381 -0.26 -55.62 -23.26
CA ASP A 381 -1.37 -54.96 -23.93
C ASP A 381 -2.52 -54.70 -22.96
N SER A 382 -2.88 -53.43 -22.76
CA SER A 382 -4.26 -53.06 -22.46
C SER A 382 -4.55 -51.63 -22.89
N GLY A 383 -5.44 -51.50 -23.88
CA GLY A 383 -6.26 -50.30 -24.08
C GLY A 383 -5.80 -49.38 -25.21
N LYS A 384 -6.54 -49.41 -26.32
CA LYS A 384 -6.52 -48.43 -27.42
C LYS A 384 -6.39 -47.00 -26.90
N SER A 385 -5.24 -46.36 -27.03
CA SER A 385 -5.08 -44.92 -26.84
C SER A 385 -5.36 -44.21 -28.16
N ALA A 386 -6.41 -43.37 -28.16
CA ALA A 386 -6.58 -42.35 -29.19
C ALA A 386 -5.38 -41.40 -29.15
N SER A 387 -4.90 -41.00 -30.33
CA SER A 387 -3.82 -40.01 -30.46
C SER A 387 -4.15 -38.74 -29.64
N PRO A 388 -3.24 -38.23 -28.79
CA PRO A 388 -3.48 -37.05 -27.96
C PRO A 388 -3.48 -35.73 -28.79
N PHE A 389 -3.28 -35.82 -30.10
CA PHE A 389 -3.29 -34.68 -31.03
C PHE A 389 -4.55 -34.63 -31.89
N GLY A 390 -5.70 -34.94 -31.29
CA GLY A 390 -7.00 -34.61 -31.87
C GLY A 390 -7.21 -33.09 -31.86
N SER A 391 -7.11 -32.46 -33.03
CA SER A 391 -7.43 -31.05 -33.25
C SER A 391 -8.92 -30.79 -33.09
N SER A 392 -9.39 -30.67 -31.85
CA SER A 392 -10.62 -29.94 -31.57
C SER A 392 -10.25 -28.45 -31.55
N GLY A 393 -10.77 -27.69 -32.51
CA GLY A 393 -10.66 -26.24 -32.51
C GLY A 393 -11.38 -25.69 -31.28
N ARG A 394 -10.64 -25.44 -30.20
CA ARG A 394 -11.14 -24.60 -29.10
C ARG A 394 -11.30 -23.19 -29.66
N ALA A 395 -12.50 -22.61 -29.49
CA ALA A 395 -12.72 -21.19 -29.70
C ALA A 395 -11.62 -20.39 -28.98
N PRO A 396 -11.13 -19.27 -29.56
CA PRO A 396 -10.09 -18.47 -28.93
C PRO A 396 -10.61 -18.04 -27.54
N ARG A 397 -9.89 -18.46 -26.50
CA ARG A 397 -10.20 -18.04 -25.13
C ARG A 397 -9.86 -16.55 -25.07
N LYS A 398 -10.86 -15.69 -24.90
CA LYS A 398 -10.64 -14.24 -24.73
C LYS A 398 -9.56 -14.02 -23.67
N SER A 399 -8.56 -13.19 -24.00
CA SER A 399 -7.40 -13.03 -23.15
C SER A 399 -7.79 -12.18 -21.94
N LYS A 400 -7.70 -12.73 -20.72
CA LYS A 400 -7.95 -11.95 -19.50
C LYS A 400 -6.91 -10.83 -19.37
N ILE A 401 -7.35 -9.62 -18.99
CA ILE A 401 -6.46 -8.47 -18.80
C ILE A 401 -5.96 -8.32 -17.36
N GLY A 402 -6.75 -8.77 -16.40
CA GLY A 402 -6.47 -8.60 -14.98
C GLY A 402 -7.44 -9.35 -14.08
N LYS A 403 -7.43 -8.99 -12.79
CA LYS A 403 -8.36 -9.48 -11.76
C LYS A 403 -9.04 -8.30 -11.09
N LEU A 404 -10.35 -8.36 -10.97
CA LEU A 404 -11.10 -7.41 -10.16
C LEU A 404 -10.79 -7.65 -8.68
N LEU A 405 -10.55 -6.59 -7.93
CA LEU A 405 -10.23 -6.64 -6.50
C LEU A 405 -11.39 -6.12 -5.64
N SER A 406 -12.02 -5.04 -6.08
CA SER A 406 -13.17 -4.48 -5.36
C SER A 406 -14.11 -3.73 -6.29
N VAL A 407 -15.36 -3.61 -5.85
CA VAL A 407 -16.40 -2.78 -6.47
C VAL A 407 -17.02 -1.93 -5.38
N ARG A 408 -17.24 -0.66 -5.69
CA ARG A 408 -17.87 0.32 -4.82
C ARG A 408 -18.66 1.33 -5.65
N GLY A 409 -19.97 1.06 -5.76
CA GLY A 409 -20.84 1.83 -6.64
C GLY A 409 -20.35 1.76 -8.09
N LYS A 410 -19.98 2.91 -8.67
CA LYS A 410 -19.44 3.01 -10.03
C LYS A 410 -17.92 2.93 -10.10
N MET A 411 -17.24 2.73 -8.97
CA MET A 411 -15.79 2.66 -8.90
C MET A 411 -15.33 1.27 -8.47
N GLY A 412 -14.06 0.94 -8.71
CA GLY A 412 -13.47 -0.31 -8.23
C GLY A 412 -11.95 -0.31 -8.33
N PHE A 413 -11.32 -1.39 -7.88
CA PHE A 413 -9.90 -1.62 -8.08
C PHE A 413 -9.68 -2.91 -8.87
N ALA A 414 -8.69 -2.91 -9.76
CA ALA A 414 -8.27 -4.13 -10.44
C ALA A 414 -6.75 -4.23 -10.55
N LEU A 415 -6.24 -5.46 -10.38
CA LEU A 415 -4.86 -5.80 -10.68
C LEU A 415 -4.75 -6.11 -12.17
N VAL A 416 -4.16 -5.20 -12.94
CA VAL A 416 -4.08 -5.29 -14.40
C VAL A 416 -2.63 -5.36 -14.88
N ASN A 417 -2.42 -5.89 -16.09
CA ASN A 417 -1.13 -5.79 -16.75
C ASN A 417 -0.96 -4.42 -17.43
N LEU A 418 0.14 -3.72 -17.13
CA LEU A 418 0.37 -2.35 -17.61
C LEU A 418 0.55 -2.28 -19.13
N ASP A 419 1.22 -3.25 -19.76
CA ASP A 419 1.40 -3.27 -21.22
C ASP A 419 0.06 -3.39 -21.96
N LYS A 420 -0.88 -4.16 -21.40
CA LYS A 420 -2.24 -4.26 -21.94
C LYS A 420 -3.03 -2.98 -21.69
N LEU A 421 -2.89 -2.38 -20.51
CA LEU A 421 -3.56 -1.11 -20.16
C LEU A 421 -3.11 0.05 -21.08
N LYS A 422 -1.81 0.13 -21.41
CA LYS A 422 -1.24 1.13 -22.33
C LYS A 422 -1.83 1.02 -23.76
N LYS A 423 -2.28 -0.17 -24.17
CA LYS A 423 -2.89 -0.39 -25.49
C LYS A 423 -4.36 0.00 -25.54
N ASP A 424 -5.13 -0.46 -24.57
CA ASP A 424 -6.55 -0.12 -24.43
C ASP A 424 -6.93 -0.20 -22.96
N ASN A 425 -7.43 0.90 -22.42
CA ASN A 425 -7.86 1.01 -21.04
C ASN A 425 -9.36 0.72 -20.85
N ARG A 426 -10.09 0.45 -21.94
CA ARG A 426 -11.50 0.04 -21.89
C ARG A 426 -11.60 -1.46 -21.76
N LEU A 427 -12.46 -1.90 -20.86
CA LEU A 427 -12.63 -3.28 -20.44
C LEU A 427 -14.09 -3.70 -20.58
N LYS A 428 -14.30 -4.96 -20.91
CA LYS A 428 -15.57 -5.66 -20.73
C LYS A 428 -15.55 -6.43 -19.42
N VAL A 429 -16.64 -6.31 -18.68
CA VAL A 429 -16.83 -6.93 -17.37
C VAL A 429 -17.97 -7.92 -17.48
N SER A 430 -17.64 -9.21 -17.36
CA SER A 430 -18.65 -10.28 -17.36
C SER A 430 -18.93 -10.69 -15.91
N VAL A 431 -20.18 -10.53 -15.48
CA VAL A 431 -20.65 -10.85 -14.12
C VAL A 431 -21.48 -12.12 -14.17
N PRO A 432 -21.23 -13.12 -13.31
CA PRO A 432 -22.06 -14.32 -13.23
C PRO A 432 -23.55 -13.96 -13.04
N GLY A 433 -24.42 -14.54 -13.87
CA GLY A 433 -25.87 -14.30 -13.80
C GLY A 433 -26.35 -13.01 -14.49
N VAL A 434 -25.45 -12.19 -15.04
CA VAL A 434 -25.81 -11.03 -15.85
C VAL A 434 -25.62 -11.37 -17.33
N SER A 435 -26.68 -11.25 -18.13
CA SER A 435 -26.67 -11.65 -19.54
C SER A 435 -25.86 -10.71 -20.44
N LYS A 436 -25.68 -9.46 -20.02
CA LYS A 436 -24.99 -8.42 -20.77
C LYS A 436 -23.67 -8.07 -20.08
N GLU A 437 -22.59 -7.96 -20.86
CA GLU A 437 -21.32 -7.44 -20.36
C GLU A 437 -21.47 -5.96 -20.02
N LEU A 438 -20.91 -5.57 -18.87
CA LEU A 438 -20.75 -4.18 -18.47
C LEU A 438 -19.48 -3.59 -19.08
N ASP A 439 -19.46 -2.27 -19.23
CA ASP A 439 -18.28 -1.54 -19.67
C ASP A 439 -17.54 -0.98 -18.45
N ALA A 440 -16.21 -1.04 -18.47
CA ALA A 440 -15.37 -0.37 -17.49
C ALA A 440 -14.19 0.34 -18.15
N THR A 441 -13.70 1.38 -17.51
CA THR A 441 -12.47 2.08 -17.91
C THR A 441 -11.48 2.00 -16.76
N ALA A 442 -10.26 1.56 -17.04
CA ALA A 442 -9.16 1.61 -16.10
C ALA A 442 -8.41 2.94 -16.23
N HIS A 443 -8.01 3.53 -15.11
CA HIS A 443 -7.35 4.82 -15.08
C HIS A 443 -5.95 4.68 -14.47
N VAL A 444 -4.97 5.35 -15.07
CA VAL A 444 -3.66 5.58 -14.43
C VAL A 444 -3.82 6.85 -13.59
N PRO A 445 -3.64 6.79 -12.26
CA PRO A 445 -3.75 7.98 -11.42
C PRO A 445 -2.70 9.04 -11.78
N GLU A 446 -3.09 10.31 -11.69
CA GLU A 446 -2.23 11.45 -12.07
C GLU A 446 -1.00 11.61 -11.17
N TRP A 447 -1.06 11.15 -9.92
CA TRP A 447 0.05 11.19 -8.97
C TRP A 447 1.11 10.10 -9.20
N TRP A 448 0.89 9.17 -10.14
CA TRP A 448 1.94 8.21 -10.50
C TRP A 448 3.12 8.95 -11.13
N PRO A 449 4.37 8.55 -10.84
CA PRO A 449 5.54 9.09 -11.53
C PRO A 449 5.41 8.96 -13.05
N GLU A 450 5.87 9.96 -13.81
CA GLU A 450 5.69 10.05 -15.27
C GLU A 450 6.39 8.90 -16.05
N ASP A 451 7.41 8.29 -15.46
CA ASP A 451 8.18 7.18 -16.06
C ASP A 451 7.55 5.80 -15.73
N ILE A 452 6.55 5.38 -16.52
CA ILE A 452 5.90 4.03 -16.46
C ILE A 452 6.33 3.12 -17.61
#